data_AF-A0AAJ5CTP3-F1
#
_entry.id   AF-A0AAJ5CTP3-F1
#
_cell.length_a   1.000
_cell.length_b   1.000
_cell.length_c   1.000
_cell.angle_alpha   90.00
_cell.angle_beta   90.00
_cell.angle_gamma   90.00
#
_symmetry.space_group_name_H-M   'P 1'
#
loop_
_entity.id
_entity.type
_entity.pdbx_description
1 polymer ?
#
loop_
_entity_poly.entity_id
_entity_poly.type
_entity_poly.pdbx_seq_one_letter_code
_entity_poly.pdbx_strand_id
1 'polypeptide(L)'
;MHNEKLIKGLYDYREEHDACGIGFYANMDNKRSHDIIDKSLEMLRRLDHRGGVGADGITGDGAGIMTEIPFAFFKQHVTDFDIPGEGEYAVGLFFPKNAF
;
A
#
# COMPACT_ATOMS: atom_id res chain seq x y z
N MET A 1 -12.62 -25.99 49.04
CA MET A 1 -12.90 -26.52 47.69
C MET A 1 -11.94 -25.85 46.73
N HIS A 2 -11.32 -26.65 45.87
CA HIS A 2 -10.06 -26.37 45.19
C HIS A 2 -10.07 -25.10 44.33
N ASN A 3 -9.07 -24.26 44.59
CA ASN A 3 -8.64 -23.13 43.77
C ASN A 3 -7.90 -23.71 42.54
N GLU A 4 -8.58 -23.89 41.41
CA GLU A 4 -7.90 -24.21 40.15
C GLU A 4 -7.39 -22.91 39.52
N LYS A 5 -6.12 -22.63 39.82
CA LYS A 5 -5.33 -21.57 39.23
C LYS A 5 -5.10 -21.93 37.76
N LEU A 6 -5.94 -21.38 36.86
CA LEU A 6 -5.73 -21.45 35.41
C LEU A 6 -4.29 -21.04 35.09
N ILE A 7 -3.52 -21.94 34.48
CA ILE A 7 -2.16 -21.65 34.02
C ILE A 7 -2.28 -20.62 32.89
N LYS A 8 -2.11 -19.33 33.21
CA LYS A 8 -1.78 -18.32 32.21
C LYS A 8 -0.34 -18.60 31.75
N GLY A 9 -0.16 -18.95 30.47
CA GLY A 9 1.16 -19.09 29.88
C GLY A 9 1.96 -17.78 29.91
N LEU A 10 3.22 -17.81 29.43
CA LEU A 10 4.09 -16.63 29.31
C LEU A 10 3.55 -15.52 28.38
N TYR A 11 2.46 -15.79 27.68
CA TYR A 11 1.81 -14.85 26.79
C TYR A 11 1.01 -13.80 27.57
N ASP A 12 1.33 -12.53 27.33
CA ASP A 12 0.58 -11.38 27.82
C ASP A 12 -0.10 -10.69 26.63
N TYR A 13 -1.42 -10.78 26.56
CA TYR A 13 -2.22 -10.19 25.47
C TYR A 13 -2.02 -8.68 25.31
N ARG A 14 -1.50 -8.00 26.34
CA ARG A 14 -1.20 -6.56 26.31
C ARG A 14 -0.01 -6.23 25.42
N GLU A 15 0.83 -7.22 25.13
CA GLU A 15 2.01 -7.11 24.27
C GLU A 15 1.71 -7.50 22.80
N GLU A 16 0.44 -7.76 22.46
CA GLU A 16 0.07 -7.93 21.05
C GLU A 16 0.03 -6.58 20.33
N HIS A 17 0.81 -6.50 19.25
CA HIS A 17 0.85 -5.35 18.37
C HIS A 17 0.70 -5.82 16.94
N ASP A 18 -0.38 -5.37 16.28
CA ASP A 18 -0.58 -5.59 14.86
C ASP A 18 0.42 -4.73 14.07
N ALA A 19 1.13 -5.36 13.14
CA ALA A 19 2.28 -4.80 12.44
C ALA A 19 1.91 -4.50 10.98
N CYS A 20 1.09 -3.46 10.79
CA CYS A 20 0.88 -2.82 9.50
C CYS A 20 0.70 -1.31 9.70
N GLY A 21 1.10 -0.53 8.70
CA GLY A 21 0.90 0.91 8.64
C GLY A 21 0.10 1.29 7.41
N ILE A 22 -0.94 2.10 7.59
CA ILE A 22 -1.73 2.66 6.48
C ILE A 22 -1.88 4.17 6.66
N GLY A 23 -2.05 4.88 5.56
CA GLY A 23 -2.34 6.31 5.56
C GLY A 23 -2.83 6.77 4.19
N PHE A 24 -3.30 8.00 4.10
CA PHE A 24 -3.76 8.59 2.85
C PHE A 24 -3.46 10.08 2.81
N TYR A 25 -3.34 10.61 1.60
CA TYR A 25 -3.31 12.04 1.32
C TYR A 25 -4.47 12.37 0.39
N ALA A 26 -5.12 13.50 0.64
CA ALA A 26 -6.15 14.05 -0.22
C ALA A 26 -5.86 15.53 -0.50
N ASN A 27 -5.99 15.94 -1.76
CA ASN A 27 -5.94 17.36 -2.09
C ASN A 27 -7.31 17.99 -1.86
N MET A 28 -7.44 18.84 -0.85
CA MET A 28 -8.69 19.53 -0.54
C MET A 28 -9.08 20.58 -1.59
N ASP A 29 -8.12 21.06 -2.39
CA ASP A 29 -8.36 22.00 -3.49
C ASP A 29 -8.77 21.31 -4.79
N ASN A 30 -8.89 19.97 -4.78
CA ASN A 30 -9.23 19.15 -5.95
C ASN A 30 -8.30 19.39 -7.16
N LYS A 31 -7.01 19.63 -6.91
CA LYS A 31 -5.99 19.82 -7.95
C LYS A 31 -5.08 18.59 -8.04
N ARG A 32 -4.92 18.03 -9.24
CA ARG A 32 -3.94 16.98 -9.51
C ARG A 32 -2.52 17.52 -9.30
N SER A 33 -1.69 16.81 -8.56
CA SER A 33 -0.30 17.20 -8.29
C SER A 33 0.58 15.98 -8.03
N HIS A 34 1.78 15.97 -8.61
CA HIS A 34 2.79 14.94 -8.35
C HIS A 34 3.28 14.96 -6.89
N ASP A 35 3.21 16.13 -6.22
CA ASP A 35 3.63 16.28 -4.82
C ASP A 35 2.92 15.31 -3.86
N ILE A 36 1.66 14.92 -4.16
CA ILE A 36 0.95 13.91 -3.35
C ILE A 36 1.58 12.52 -3.48
N ILE A 37 2.15 12.18 -4.64
CA ILE A 37 2.87 10.92 -4.84
C ILE A 37 4.14 10.93 -4.00
N ASP A 38 4.93 12.01 -4.06
CA ASP A 38 6.17 12.15 -3.29
C ASP A 38 5.92 12.07 -1.78
N LYS A 39 4.86 12.74 -1.30
CA LYS A 39 4.40 12.65 0.09
C LYS A 39 3.96 11.24 0.48
N SER A 40 3.26 10.53 -0.40
CA SER A 40 2.80 9.16 -0.15
C SER A 40 3.98 8.18 -0.05
N LEU A 41 4.99 8.33 -0.91
CA LEU A 41 6.22 7.53 -0.86
C LEU A 41 7.03 7.82 0.42
N GLU A 42 7.13 9.09 0.82
CA GLU A 42 7.77 9.47 2.08
C GLU A 42 7.02 8.90 3.30
N MET A 43 5.70 8.89 3.27
CA MET A 43 4.89 8.25 4.32
C MET A 43 5.20 6.75 4.41
N LEU A 44 5.31 6.02 3.30
CA LEU A 44 5.69 4.60 3.32
C LEU A 44 7.07 4.40 3.96
N ARG A 45 8.06 5.23 3.65
CA ARG A 45 9.39 5.17 4.30
C ARG A 45 9.30 5.39 5.81
N ARG A 46 8.40 6.26 6.27
CA ARG A 46 8.19 6.50 7.70
C ARG A 46 7.46 5.35 8.40
N LEU A 47 6.72 4.55 7.66
CA LEU A 47 6.01 3.36 8.15
C LEU A 47 6.88 2.10 8.15
N ASP A 48 8.14 2.17 7.72
CA ASP A 48 9.06 1.02 7.62
C ASP A 48 9.21 0.24 8.94
N HIS A 49 9.23 0.94 10.08
CA HIS A 49 9.25 0.34 11.42
C HIS A 49 8.02 -0.52 11.77
N ARG A 50 6.96 -0.47 10.95
CA ARG A 50 5.74 -1.29 11.07
C ARG A 50 5.66 -2.37 9.98
N GLY A 51 6.63 -2.43 9.07
CA GLY A 51 6.70 -3.44 8.03
C GLY A 51 7.35 -4.74 8.55
N GLY A 52 6.91 -5.88 8.01
CA GLY A 52 7.65 -7.13 8.18
C GLY A 52 8.96 -7.08 7.40
N VAL A 53 10.06 -7.44 8.07
CA VAL A 53 11.41 -7.50 7.49
C VAL A 53 11.90 -8.93 7.56
N GLY A 54 12.37 -9.44 6.42
CA GLY A 54 12.97 -10.76 6.28
C GLY A 54 14.30 -10.88 7.01
N ALA A 55 14.75 -12.11 7.22
CA ALA A 55 16.01 -12.38 7.93
C ALA A 55 17.27 -11.84 7.23
N ASP A 56 17.18 -11.52 5.93
CA ASP A 56 18.25 -10.90 5.16
C ASP A 56 18.36 -9.38 5.40
N GLY A 57 17.40 -8.78 6.11
CA GLY A 57 17.36 -7.35 6.42
C GLY A 57 17.04 -6.44 5.23
N ILE A 58 16.72 -7.00 4.05
CA ILE A 58 16.45 -6.23 2.82
C ILE A 58 15.14 -6.62 2.15
N THR A 59 14.62 -7.83 2.43
CA THR A 59 13.33 -8.27 1.93
C THR A 59 12.23 -7.77 2.86
N GLY A 60 11.21 -7.13 2.29
CA GLY A 60 9.99 -6.76 3.01
C GLY A 60 8.80 -7.56 2.51
N ASP A 61 7.77 -7.70 3.36
CA ASP A 61 6.54 -8.44 3.00
C ASP A 61 5.72 -7.75 1.90
N GLY A 62 5.78 -6.41 1.84
CA GLY A 62 5.15 -5.63 0.78
C GLY A 62 4.87 -4.17 1.17
N ALA A 63 4.83 -3.30 0.16
CA ALA A 63 4.40 -1.91 0.27
C ALA A 63 3.74 -1.48 -1.04
N GLY A 64 2.82 -0.51 -0.99
CA GLY A 64 2.15 -0.01 -2.18
C GLY A 64 1.39 1.28 -1.96
N ILE A 65 1.11 1.99 -3.05
CA ILE A 65 0.22 3.15 -3.07
C ILE A 65 -0.90 2.92 -4.08
N MET A 66 -2.07 3.49 -3.81
CA MET A 66 -3.18 3.55 -4.74
C MET A 66 -3.43 5.01 -5.12
N THR A 67 -3.60 5.27 -6.41
CA THR A 67 -3.84 6.60 -6.97
C THR A 67 -5.08 6.59 -7.84
N GLU A 68 -5.53 7.77 -8.26
CA GLU A 68 -6.40 7.86 -9.43
C GLU A 68 -5.66 7.39 -10.70
N ILE A 69 -6.41 7.08 -11.77
CA ILE A 69 -5.82 6.79 -13.08
C ILE A 69 -5.09 8.05 -13.58
N PRO A 70 -3.77 8.01 -13.83
CA PRO A 70 -3.00 9.15 -14.30
C PRO A 70 -3.28 9.41 -15.80
N PHE A 71 -4.41 10.05 -16.10
CA PHE A 71 -4.90 10.26 -17.47
C PHE A 71 -3.83 10.84 -18.41
N ALA A 72 -3.14 11.90 -17.98
CA ALA A 72 -2.10 12.55 -18.79
C ALA A 72 -0.94 11.60 -19.13
N PHE A 73 -0.55 10.72 -18.20
CA PHE A 73 0.48 9.72 -18.44
C PHE A 73 0.04 8.71 -19.51
N PHE A 74 -1.15 8.15 -19.38
CA PHE A 74 -1.68 7.21 -20.38
C PHE A 74 -1.83 7.87 -21.74
N LYS A 75 -2.42 9.08 -21.79
CA LYS A 75 -2.62 9.82 -23.05
C LYS A 75 -1.31 10.13 -23.78
N GLN A 76 -0.22 10.33 -23.03
CA GLN A 76 1.11 10.57 -23.58
C GLN A 76 1.79 9.28 -24.10
N HIS A 77 1.59 8.15 -23.41
CA HIS A 77 2.39 6.94 -23.64
C HIS A 77 1.70 5.84 -24.45
N VAL A 78 0.37 5.83 -24.54
CA VAL A 78 -0.35 4.90 -25.42
C VAL A 78 -0.46 5.53 -26.80
N THR A 79 0.31 5.01 -27.75
CA THR A 79 0.39 5.53 -29.13
C THR A 79 -0.31 4.65 -30.14
N ASP A 80 -0.65 3.41 -29.79
CA ASP A 80 -1.17 2.41 -30.72
C ASP A 80 -2.67 2.59 -31.01
N PHE A 81 -3.37 3.32 -30.16
CA PHE A 81 -4.79 3.64 -30.31
C PHE A 81 -5.17 4.89 -29.52
N ASP A 82 -6.30 5.48 -29.87
CA ASP A 82 -6.86 6.61 -29.14
C ASP A 82 -7.47 6.16 -27.81
N ILE A 83 -6.95 6.70 -26.71
CA ILE A 83 -7.58 6.55 -25.40
C ILE A 83 -8.82 7.46 -25.35
N PRO A 84 -9.98 6.93 -24.90
CA PRO A 84 -11.19 7.70 -24.59
C PRO A 84 -10.97 8.85 -23.59
N GLY A 85 -12.00 9.67 -23.37
CA GLY A 85 -11.94 10.74 -22.39
C GLY A 85 -11.63 10.25 -20.97
N GLU A 86 -11.19 11.16 -20.10
CA GLU A 86 -10.99 10.85 -18.68
C GLU A 86 -12.30 10.35 -18.05
N GLY A 87 -12.24 9.20 -17.37
CA GLY A 87 -13.43 8.55 -16.80
C GLY A 87 -14.21 7.65 -17.78
N GLU A 88 -13.83 7.61 -19.06
CA GLU A 88 -14.48 6.77 -20.09
C GLU A 88 -13.74 5.44 -20.32
N TYR A 89 -12.70 5.15 -19.54
CA TYR A 89 -11.95 3.89 -19.60
C TYR A 89 -11.48 3.44 -18.23
N ALA A 90 -11.10 2.16 -18.14
CA ALA A 90 -10.52 1.55 -16.95
C ALA A 90 -9.13 0.97 -17.27
N VAL A 91 -8.28 0.88 -16.25
CA VAL A 91 -6.96 0.26 -16.33
C VAL A 91 -6.92 -0.95 -15.41
N GLY A 92 -6.44 -2.07 -15.92
CA GLY A 92 -6.17 -3.27 -15.13
C GLY A 92 -4.67 -3.53 -15.04
N LEU A 93 -4.15 -3.70 -13.83
CA LEU A 93 -2.77 -4.13 -13.59
C LEU A 93 -2.78 -5.58 -13.15
N PHE A 94 -2.19 -6.47 -13.97
CA PHE A 94 -2.17 -7.91 -13.72
C PHE A 94 -0.74 -8.45 -13.77
N PHE A 95 -0.42 -9.35 -12.85
CA PHE A 95 0.86 -10.07 -12.79
C PHE A 95 0.61 -11.58 -12.97
N PRO A 96 0.51 -12.09 -14.21
CA PRO A 96 0.37 -13.52 -14.45
C PRO A 96 1.70 -14.24 -14.17
N LYS A 97 1.64 -15.42 -13.53
CA LYS A 97 2.83 -16.18 -13.11
C LYS A 97 3.64 -16.73 -14.29
N ASN A 98 2.98 -16.99 -15.41
CA ASN A 98 3.57 -17.36 -16.70
C ASN A 98 2.83 -16.52 -17.76
N ALA A 99 3.52 -15.57 -18.39
CA ALA A 99 2.94 -14.80 -19.50
C ALA A 99 2.70 -15.72 -20.71
N PHE A 100 1.61 -15.46 -21.43
CA PHE A 100 1.14 -16.24 -22.59
C PHE A 100 2.17 -16.30 -23.73
#